data_AF-A0A8I1H911-F1
#
_entry.id   AF-A0A8I1H911-F1
#
_cell.length_a   1.000
_cell.length_b   1.000
_cell.length_c   1.000
_cell.angle_alpha   90.00
_cell.angle_beta   90.00
_cell.angle_gamma   90.00
#
_symmetry.space_group_name_H-M   'P 1'
#
loop_
_entity.id
_entity.type
_entity.pdbx_description
1 polymer ?
#
loop_
_entity_poly.entity_id
_entity_poly.type
_entity_poly.pdbx_seq_one_letter_code
_entity_poly.pdbx_strand_id
1 'polypeptide(L)'
;PLLYHGNSQQANLNLSRVISRSGQHKTSVYGKLYHKESQSFIDDIEVNVLHRRTSGWNLGFQHRQYLGNAVLDGSIDYRRGMGVGARTAPEEN
;
A
#
# COMPACT_ATOMS: atom_id res chain seq x y z
N PRO A 1 1.89 20.54 29.31
CA PRO A 1 1.09 20.16 28.12
C PRO A 1 1.77 19.01 27.38
N LEU A 2 1.11 17.83 27.31
CA LEU A 2 1.65 16.64 26.66
C LEU A 2 1.76 16.86 25.15
N LEU A 3 2.98 16.87 24.62
CA LEU A 3 3.29 17.02 23.21
C LEU A 3 3.31 15.64 22.55
N TYR A 4 2.26 15.32 21.81
CA TYR A 4 2.22 14.14 20.94
C TYR A 4 2.97 14.44 19.64
N HIS A 5 4.03 13.69 19.33
CA HIS A 5 4.69 13.71 18.02
C HIS A 5 4.75 12.28 17.47
N GLY A 6 4.12 12.05 16.32
CA GLY A 6 4.14 10.77 15.62
C GLY A 6 4.86 10.91 14.28
N ASN A 7 5.82 10.02 13.99
CA ASN A 7 6.49 9.95 12.71
C ASN A 7 6.05 8.66 11.99
N SER A 8 5.25 8.82 10.92
CA SER A 8 4.82 7.71 10.07
C SER A 8 5.56 7.79 8.75
N GLN A 9 6.48 6.86 8.51
CA GLN A 9 7.19 6.73 7.25
C GLN A 9 6.56 5.60 6.42
N GLN A 10 6.27 5.88 5.15
CA GLN A 10 5.73 4.88 4.23
C GLN A 10 6.49 4.91 2.91
N ALA A 11 7.19 3.81 2.62
CA ALA A 11 7.78 3.55 1.33
C ALA A 11 6.81 2.74 0.46
N ASN A 12 6.62 3.16 -0.79
CA ASN A 12 5.82 2.45 -1.78
C ASN A 12 6.65 2.30 -3.06
N LEU A 13 6.70 1.08 -3.60
CA LEU A 13 7.28 0.80 -4.90
C LEU A 13 6.20 0.27 -5.83
N ASN A 14 5.95 0.97 -6.93
CA ASN A 14 4.91 0.60 -7.89
C ASN A 14 5.56 0.24 -9.23
N LEU A 15 5.15 -0.88 -9.81
CA LEU A 15 5.53 -1.31 -11.15
C LEU A 15 4.25 -1.55 -11.95
N SER A 16 4.16 -1.01 -13.15
CA SER A 16 3.02 -1.23 -14.04
C SER A 16 3.49 -1.57 -15.45
N ARG A 17 2.70 -2.39 -16.14
CA ARG A 17 2.95 -2.78 -17.51
C ARG A 17 1.65 -2.80 -18.29
N VAL A 18 1.65 -2.14 -19.45
CA VAL A 18 0.59 -2.29 -20.44
C VAL A 18 0.80 -3.61 -21.16
N ILE A 19 -0.16 -4.52 -21.04
CA ILE A 19 -0.10 -5.86 -21.66
C ILE A 19 -0.82 -5.90 -23.01
N SER A 20 -1.82 -5.04 -23.19
CA SER A 20 -2.53 -4.89 -24.45
C SER A 20 -2.98 -3.45 -24.63
N ARG A 21 -2.85 -2.94 -25.85
CA ARG A 21 -3.34 -1.62 -26.23
C ARG A 21 -3.80 -1.66 -27.68
N SER A 22 -4.93 -1.03 -27.95
CA SER A 22 -5.43 -0.71 -29.29
C SER A 22 -5.99 0.72 -29.31
N GLY A 23 -6.55 1.14 -30.45
CA GLY A 23 -7.25 2.43 -30.57
C GLY A 23 -8.52 2.53 -29.72
N GLN A 24 -9.11 1.39 -29.35
CA GLN A 24 -10.35 1.33 -28.58
C GLN A 24 -10.19 0.73 -27.19
N HIS A 25 -9.00 0.27 -26.79
CA HIS A 25 -8.83 -0.32 -25.46
C HIS A 25 -7.40 -0.25 -24.94
N LYS A 26 -7.26 -0.29 -23.62
CA LYS A 26 -5.99 -0.38 -22.92
C LYS A 26 -6.13 -1.27 -21.70
N THR A 27 -5.32 -2.32 -21.66
CA THR A 27 -5.26 -3.26 -20.55
C THR A 27 -3.88 -3.19 -19.91
N SER A 28 -3.84 -2.98 -18.60
CA SER A 28 -2.62 -2.84 -17.82
C SER A 28 -2.68 -3.74 -16.60
N VAL A 29 -1.54 -4.29 -16.22
CA VAL A 29 -1.34 -4.95 -14.93
C VAL A 29 -0.35 -4.14 -14.12
N TYR A 30 -0.51 -4.14 -12.81
CA TYR A 30 0.43 -3.49 -11.92
C TYR A 30 0.64 -4.28 -10.65
N GLY A 31 1.83 -4.11 -10.08
CA GLY A 31 2.18 -4.57 -8.75
C GLY A 31 2.63 -3.38 -7.92
N LYS A 32 2.28 -3.39 -6.65
CA LYS A 32 2.75 -2.42 -5.66
C LYS A 32 3.27 -3.15 -4.44
N LEU A 33 4.47 -2.80 -4.00
CA LEU A 33 5.01 -3.18 -2.71
C LEU A 33 4.90 -1.98 -1.78
N TYR A 34 4.45 -2.20 -0.55
CA TYR A 34 4.40 -1.16 0.46
C TYR A 34 5.10 -1.61 1.73
N HIS A 35 5.82 -0.69 2.34
CA HIS A 35 6.44 -0.84 3.65
C HIS A 35 6.10 0.40 4.47
N LYS A 36 5.33 0.22 5.54
CA LYS A 36 4.96 1.29 6.47
C LYS A 36 5.62 1.03 7.81
N GLU A 37 6.40 2.00 8.28
CA GLU A 37 6.95 2.05 9.62
C GLU A 37 6.30 3.23 10.35
N SER A 38 5.51 2.94 11.38
CA SER A 38 4.91 3.97 12.22
C SER A 38 5.60 3.96 13.57
N GLN A 39 6.25 5.06 13.92
CA GLN A 39 6.88 5.28 15.22
C GLN A 39 6.08 6.39 15.94
N SER A 40 5.52 6.08 17.10
CA SER A 40 4.77 7.06 17.90
C SER A 40 5.56 7.38 19.16
N PHE A 41 5.86 8.65 19.41
CA PHE A 41 6.63 9.10 20.57
C PHE A 41 5.70 9.82 21.55
N ILE A 42 5.77 9.47 22.83
CA ILE A 42 5.11 10.19 23.93
C ILE A 42 6.20 10.53 24.95
N ASP A 43 6.44 11.84 25.13
CA ASP A 43 7.14 12.41 26.29
C ASP A 43 8.60 11.93 26.52
N ASP A 44 9.45 12.00 25.48
CA ASP A 44 10.91 11.71 25.50
C ASP A 44 11.33 10.35 26.11
N ILE A 45 10.36 9.45 26.31
CA ILE A 45 10.56 8.04 26.64
C ILE A 45 10.06 7.25 25.44
N GLU A 46 10.95 6.48 24.82
CA GLU A 46 10.60 5.60 23.70
C GLU A 46 9.60 4.55 24.21
N VAL A 47 8.30 4.77 23.98
CA VAL A 47 7.24 3.79 24.21
C VAL A 47 7.41 2.70 23.14
N ASN A 48 8.30 1.74 23.42
CA ASN A 48 8.69 0.61 22.56
C ASN A 48 7.51 -0.32 22.17
N VAL A 49 6.30 -0.05 22.64
CA VAL A 49 5.12 -0.93 22.57
C VAL A 49 4.27 -0.71 21.31
N LEU A 50 4.43 0.42 20.60
CA LEU A 50 3.58 0.77 19.44
C LEU A 50 4.32 0.78 18.09
N HIS A 51 5.40 0.02 17.95
CA HIS A 51 6.19 -0.08 16.72
C HIS A 51 5.53 -1.00 15.69
N ARG A 52 4.59 -0.47 14.90
CA ARG A 52 3.93 -1.27 13.86
C ARG A 52 4.65 -1.15 12.52
N ARG A 53 5.42 -2.19 12.18
CA ARG A 53 5.95 -2.41 10.82
C ARG A 53 4.96 -3.24 10.02
N THR A 54 4.37 -2.63 8.99
CA THR A 54 3.44 -3.31 8.09
C THR A 54 4.01 -3.33 6.68
N SER A 55 4.40 -4.51 6.22
CA SER A 55 4.80 -4.75 4.84
C SER A 55 3.66 -5.43 4.08
N GLY A 56 3.65 -5.31 2.76
CA GLY A 56 2.76 -6.09 1.94
C GLY A 56 2.85 -5.74 0.48
N TRP A 57 1.98 -6.39 -0.29
CA TRP A 57 1.93 -6.22 -1.72
C TRP A 57 0.50 -6.13 -2.22
N ASN A 58 0.36 -5.51 -3.37
CA ASN A 58 -0.85 -5.38 -4.14
C ASN A 58 -0.55 -5.85 -5.56
N LEU A 59 -1.45 -6.62 -6.13
CA LEU A 59 -1.50 -6.88 -7.57
C LEU A 59 -2.82 -6.34 -8.07
N GLY A 60 -2.79 -5.62 -9.19
CA GLY A 60 -3.98 -5.05 -9.78
C GLY A 60 -4.00 -5.20 -11.29
N PHE A 61 -5.21 -5.21 -11.82
CA PHE A 61 -5.52 -5.25 -13.23
C PHE A 61 -6.42 -4.05 -13.53
N GLN A 62 -6.10 -3.31 -14.59
CA GLN A 62 -6.89 -2.19 -15.07
C GLN A 62 -7.22 -2.38 -16.54
N HIS A 63 -8.48 -2.18 -16.88
CA HIS A 63 -8.95 -2.21 -18.26
C HIS A 63 -9.78 -0.97 -18.56
N ARG A 64 -9.43 -0.32 -19.66
CA ARG A 64 -10.16 0.81 -20.22
C ARG A 64 -10.61 0.47 -21.62
N GLN A 65 -11.88 0.61 -21.90
CA GLN A 65 -12.51 0.43 -23.21
C GLN A 65 -13.14 1.76 -23.65
N TYR A 66 -12.93 2.12 -24.91
CA TYR A 66 -13.51 3.27 -25.58
C TYR A 66 -14.56 2.76 -26.56
N LEU A 67 -15.81 3.19 -26.40
CA LEU A 67 -16.94 2.85 -27.26
C LEU A 67 -17.51 4.14 -27.86
N GLY A 68 -16.88 4.63 -28.93
CA GLY A 68 -17.23 5.93 -29.53
C GLY A 68 -17.06 7.07 -28.53
N ASN A 69 -18.16 7.67 -28.09
CA ASN A 69 -18.19 8.78 -27.13
C ASN A 69 -18.24 8.30 -25.66
N ALA A 70 -18.35 6.99 -25.42
CA ALA A 70 -18.40 6.40 -24.08
C ALA A 70 -17.04 5.81 -23.68
N VAL A 71 -16.72 5.88 -22.39
CA VAL A 71 -15.51 5.27 -21.82
C VAL A 71 -15.93 4.38 -20.65
N LEU A 72 -15.55 3.12 -20.72
CA LEU A 72 -15.66 2.17 -19.62
C LEU A 72 -14.26 1.98 -19.03
N ASP A 73 -14.08 2.35 -17.77
CA ASP A 73 -12.83 2.14 -17.02
C ASP A 73 -13.15 1.32 -15.78
N GLY A 74 -12.40 0.24 -15.58
CA GLY A 74 -12.52 -0.62 -14.41
C GLY A 74 -11.18 -1.17 -13.97
N SER A 75 -11.04 -1.37 -12.67
CA SER A 75 -9.88 -2.03 -12.08
C SER A 75 -10.28 -3.07 -11.04
N ILE A 76 -9.41 -4.05 -10.87
CA ILE A 76 -9.51 -5.08 -9.85
C ILE A 76 -8.19 -5.11 -9.10
N ASP A 77 -8.24 -4.99 -7.78
CA ASP A 77 -7.09 -4.95 -6.90
C ASP A 77 -7.15 -6.09 -5.88
N TYR A 78 -6.07 -6.86 -5.79
CA TYR A 78 -5.85 -7.85 -4.76
C TYR A 78 -4.69 -7.41 -3.87
N ARG A 79 -4.96 -7.19 -2.58
CA ARG A 79 -3.97 -6.78 -1.58
C ARG A 79 -3.72 -7.89 -0.58
N ARG A 80 -2.45 -8.18 -0.32
CA ARG A 80 -2.04 -9.10 0.75
C ARG A 80 -0.96 -8.48 1.62
N GLY A 81 -1.24 -8.39 2.91
CA GLY A 81 -0.24 -8.04 3.92
C GLY A 81 0.79 -9.17 4.05
N MET A 82 2.07 -8.80 4.10
CA MET A 82 3.14 -9.71 4.47
C MET A 82 3.60 -9.34 5.87
N GLY A 83 3.42 -10.24 6.84
CA GLY A 83 3.91 -10.06 8.22
C GLY A 83 5.44 -10.11 8.36
N VAL A 84 6.20 -9.92 7.28
CA VAL A 84 7.66 -10.00 7.30
C VAL A 84 8.19 -8.73 7.96
N GLY A 85 8.71 -8.89 9.18
CA GLY A 85 9.18 -7.80 10.03
C GLY A 85 8.12 -7.23 11.00
N ALA A 86 6.95 -7.87 11.12
CA ALA A 86 6.00 -7.56 12.18
C ALA A 86 6.60 -8.00 13.52
N ARG A 87 7.07 -7.05 14.33
CA ARG A 87 7.19 -7.30 15.78
C ARG A 87 5.76 -7.42 16.28
N THR A 88 5.37 -8.62 16.70
CA THR A 88 4.14 -8.84 17.47
C THR A 88 4.18 -7.89 18.65
N ALA A 89 3.09 -7.15 18.86
CA ALA A 89 2.95 -6.34 20.07
C ALA A 89 3.07 -7.29 21.28
N PRO A 90 3.88 -6.97 22.29
CA PRO A 90 4.16 -7.85 23.43
C PRO A 90 2.96 -8.08 24.38
N GLU A 91 1.73 -7.74 23.99
CA GLU A 91 0.52 -7.89 24.82
C GLU A 91 -0.28 -9.18 24.54
N GLU A 92 0.21 -10.07 23.67
CA GLU A 92 -0.28 -11.45 23.54
C GLU A 92 0.59 -12.40 24.40
N ASN A 93 0.44 -12.34 25.73
CA ASN A 93 0.77 -13.41 26.69
C ASN A 93 -0.02 -13.23 27.99
#